data_AF-A0A368BML9-F1
#
_entry.id   AF-A0A368BML9-F1
#
_cell.length_a   1.000
_cell.length_b   1.000
_cell.length_c   1.000
_cell.angle_alpha   90.00
_cell.angle_beta   90.00
_cell.angle_gamma   90.00
#
_symmetry.space_group_name_H-M   'P 1'
#
loop_
_entity.id
_entity.type
_entity.pdbx_description
1 polymer ?
#
loop_
_entity_poly.entity_id
_entity_poly.type
_entity_poly.pdbx_seq_one_letter_code
_entity_poly.pdbx_strand_id
1 'polypeptide(L)'
;MNFLLRDSIVAGLFYFTTFFFWVTLIVPLEQDFLQTTGSLLYLPAAGRILPVLFFGIKTIPALFLSSLIAWNFFWPYELYEFRNLGLFISYSAILVAWGIFKYLDAEISFDSKLKLSNWRHLVLFILLCSLLNGLLDGAFYSTDVDIINPLISLRFFVGDVTGTIFILLFCMLIISAFDIKRN
;
A
#
# COMPACT_ATOMS: atom_id res chain seq x y z
N MET A 1 -11.60 -15.76 19.41
CA MET A 1 -11.58 -14.47 18.70
C MET A 1 -11.94 -14.73 17.25
N ASN A 2 -13.00 -14.11 16.71
CA ASN A 2 -13.44 -14.35 15.33
C ASN A 2 -12.27 -14.15 14.36
N PHE A 3 -12.06 -15.09 13.42
CA PHE A 3 -10.94 -15.08 12.46
C PHE A 3 -10.82 -13.72 11.75
N LEU A 4 -11.96 -13.12 11.39
CA LEU A 4 -12.06 -11.78 10.82
C LEU A 4 -11.47 -10.68 11.72
N LEU A 5 -11.77 -10.68 13.01
CA LEU A 5 -11.29 -9.65 13.94
C LEU A 5 -9.78 -9.73 14.11
N ARG A 6 -9.23 -10.94 14.20
CA ARG A 6 -7.78 -11.15 14.27
C ARG A 6 -7.09 -10.62 13.01
N ASP A 7 -7.58 -10.98 11.83
CA ASP A 7 -7.01 -10.54 10.55
C ASP A 7 -7.04 -9.01 10.42
N SER A 8 -8.15 -8.37 10.80
CA SER A 8 -8.29 -6.92 10.79
C SER A 8 -7.32 -6.21 11.75
N ILE A 9 -7.10 -6.75 12.96
CA ILE A 9 -6.13 -6.20 13.91
C ILE A 9 -4.70 -6.31 13.35
N VAL A 10 -4.34 -7.47 12.81
CA VAL A 10 -3.02 -7.70 12.21
C VAL A 10 -2.81 -6.78 11.01
N ALA A 11 -3.81 -6.63 10.14
CA ALA A 11 -3.76 -5.73 9.00
C ALA A 11 -3.55 -4.26 9.42
N GLY A 12 -4.29 -3.79 10.43
CA GLY A 12 -4.13 -2.43 10.95
C GLY A 12 -2.76 -2.18 11.59
N LEU A 13 -2.25 -3.12 12.40
CA LEU A 13 -0.92 -3.04 12.98
C LEU A 13 0.19 -3.05 11.92
N PHE A 14 0.02 -3.87 10.87
CA PHE A 14 0.94 -3.91 9.75
C PHE A 14 0.97 -2.56 9.02
N TYR A 15 -0.19 -1.97 8.75
CA TYR A 15 -0.28 -0.63 8.18
C TYR A 15 0.46 0.40 9.03
N PHE A 16 0.19 0.47 10.34
CA PHE A 16 0.87 1.40 11.25
C PHE A 16 2.39 1.20 11.24
N THR A 17 2.85 -0.05 11.17
CA THR A 17 4.29 -0.37 11.11
C THR A 17 4.93 0.18 9.84
N THR A 18 4.33 -0.08 8.68
CA THR A 18 4.84 0.45 7.40
C THR A 18 4.82 1.98 7.36
N PHE A 19 3.77 2.60 7.92
CA PHE A 19 3.65 4.06 8.01
C PHE A 19 4.71 4.66 8.92
N PHE A 20 4.90 4.11 10.11
CA PHE A 20 5.90 4.55 11.07
C PHE A 20 7.30 4.53 10.46
N PHE A 21 7.70 3.41 9.85
CA PHE A 21 9.02 3.31 9.22
C PHE A 21 9.17 4.24 8.01
N TRP A 22 8.11 4.46 7.24
CA TRP A 22 8.16 5.40 6.14
C TRP A 22 8.40 6.84 6.65
N VAL A 23 7.60 7.29 7.63
CA VAL A 23 7.73 8.64 8.20
C VAL A 23 9.08 8.84 8.88
N THR A 24 9.61 7.83 9.57
CA THR A 24 10.83 7.98 10.38
C THR A 24 12.12 7.74 9.61
N LEU A 25 12.10 6.89 8.58
CA LEU A 25 13.31 6.50 7.84
C LEU A 25 13.35 7.04 6.42
N ILE A 26 12.22 7.06 5.72
CA ILE A 26 12.20 7.38 4.28
C ILE A 26 11.93 8.86 4.04
N VAL A 27 10.90 9.42 4.67
CA VAL A 27 10.52 10.82 4.47
C VAL A 27 11.68 11.79 4.76
N PRO A 28 12.50 11.61 5.83
CA PRO A 28 13.65 12.48 6.07
C PRO A 28 14.72 12.44 4.96
N LEU A 29 14.83 11.32 4.25
CA LEU A 29 15.78 11.15 3.14
C LEU A 29 15.25 11.70 1.81
N GLU A 30 13.94 11.87 1.69
CA GLU A 30 13.27 12.28 0.44
C GLU A 30 12.67 13.69 0.49
N GLN A 31 12.90 14.48 1.55
CA GLN A 31 12.20 15.74 1.84
C GLN A 31 12.08 16.68 0.63
N ASP A 32 13.18 16.94 -0.08
CA ASP A 32 13.23 17.87 -1.21
C ASP A 32 12.33 17.44 -2.38
N PHE A 33 12.20 16.13 -2.60
CA PHE A 33 11.40 15.58 -3.68
C PHE A 33 9.94 15.35 -3.27
N LEU A 34 9.70 15.12 -1.99
CA LEU A 34 8.40 14.75 -1.47
C LEU A 34 7.38 15.88 -1.65
N GLN A 35 7.83 17.13 -1.56
CA GLN A 35 7.01 18.33 -1.75
C GLN A 35 6.59 18.56 -3.21
N THR A 36 7.38 18.06 -4.17
CA THR A 36 7.19 18.38 -5.59
C THR A 36 6.62 17.23 -6.40
N THR A 37 6.90 15.99 -5.99
CA THR A 37 6.59 14.81 -6.80
C THR A 37 6.15 13.59 -5.99
N GLY A 38 6.30 13.59 -4.66
CA GLY A 38 5.99 12.43 -3.83
C GLY A 38 7.16 11.48 -3.61
N SER A 39 6.89 10.43 -2.82
CA SER A 39 7.90 9.49 -2.31
C SER A 39 8.29 8.43 -3.36
N LEU A 40 9.58 8.08 -3.47
CA LEU A 40 10.06 7.01 -4.35
C LEU A 40 10.05 5.64 -3.68
N LEU A 41 9.89 5.59 -2.36
CA LEU A 41 9.76 4.35 -1.59
C LEU A 41 8.61 4.49 -0.58
N TYR A 42 7.37 4.47 -1.07
CA TYR A 42 6.19 4.70 -0.25
C TYR A 42 5.74 3.39 0.43
N LEU A 43 6.30 3.10 1.61
CA LEU A 43 5.98 1.86 2.35
C LEU A 43 4.49 1.70 2.76
N PRO A 44 3.69 2.76 3.03
CA PRO A 44 2.29 2.58 3.38
C PRO A 44 1.45 1.94 2.26
N ALA A 45 1.89 2.01 0.99
CA ALA A 45 1.28 1.22 -0.09
C ALA A 45 1.31 -0.27 0.20
N ALA A 46 2.44 -0.79 0.71
CA ALA A 46 2.54 -2.17 1.16
C ALA A 46 1.54 -2.48 2.27
N GLY A 47 1.44 -1.55 3.23
CA GLY A 47 0.55 -1.64 4.39
C GLY A 47 -0.93 -1.80 4.03
N ARG A 48 -1.36 -1.24 2.89
CA ARG A 48 -2.75 -1.36 2.41
C ARG A 48 -2.96 -2.49 1.39
N ILE A 49 -1.98 -2.78 0.53
CA ILE A 49 -2.12 -3.78 -0.54
C ILE A 49 -1.89 -5.21 -0.02
N LEU A 50 -0.81 -5.46 0.73
CA LEU A 50 -0.44 -6.82 1.13
C LEU A 50 -1.46 -7.47 2.06
N PRO A 51 -2.03 -6.79 3.08
CA PRO A 51 -3.05 -7.42 3.91
C PRO A 51 -4.32 -7.79 3.14
N VAL A 52 -4.68 -7.03 2.10
CA VAL A 52 -5.81 -7.40 1.22
C VAL A 52 -5.49 -8.67 0.42
N LEU A 53 -4.26 -8.81 -0.07
CA LEU A 53 -3.81 -10.03 -0.75
C LEU A 53 -3.83 -11.25 0.19
N PHE A 54 -3.33 -11.12 1.42
CA PHE A 54 -3.16 -12.25 2.34
C PHE A 54 -4.41 -12.59 3.17
N PHE A 55 -5.20 -11.59 3.56
CA PHE A 55 -6.36 -11.78 4.44
C PHE A 55 -7.69 -11.51 3.76
N GLY A 56 -7.67 -10.98 2.54
CA GLY A 56 -8.83 -10.69 1.70
C GLY A 56 -9.38 -9.27 1.90
N ILE A 57 -10.28 -8.90 0.97
CA ILE A 57 -10.94 -7.58 0.88
C ILE A 57 -11.67 -7.16 2.16
N LYS A 58 -12.06 -8.12 2.99
CA LYS A 58 -12.74 -7.92 4.29
C LYS A 58 -11.92 -7.08 5.29
N THR A 59 -10.62 -6.93 5.09
CA THR A 59 -9.72 -6.13 5.94
C THR A 59 -9.72 -4.64 5.60
N ILE A 60 -10.25 -4.23 4.45
CA ILE A 60 -10.26 -2.83 3.98
C ILE A 60 -10.84 -1.85 5.01
N PRO A 61 -11.97 -2.12 5.70
CA PRO A 61 -12.50 -1.17 6.68
C PRO A 61 -11.51 -0.87 7.83
N ALA A 62 -10.82 -1.91 8.32
CA ALA A 62 -9.84 -1.75 9.38
C ALA A 62 -8.59 -1.00 8.88
N LEU A 63 -8.12 -1.33 7.68
CA LEU A 63 -6.99 -0.66 7.03
C LEU A 63 -7.29 0.83 6.78
N PHE A 64 -8.48 1.15 6.29
CA PHE A 64 -8.93 2.52 6.06
C PHE A 64 -8.94 3.33 7.36
N LEU A 65 -9.48 2.75 8.44
CA LEU A 65 -9.47 3.39 9.76
C LEU A 65 -8.04 3.59 10.29
N SER A 66 -7.18 2.58 10.18
CA SER A 66 -5.75 2.70 10.54
C SER A 66 -5.05 3.79 9.73
N SER A 67 -5.41 3.94 8.45
CA SER A 67 -4.85 4.97 7.57
C SER A 67 -5.29 6.36 7.99
N LEU A 68 -6.57 6.55 8.30
CA LEU A 68 -7.09 7.80 8.84
C LEU A 68 -6.37 8.16 10.14
N ILE A 69 -6.20 7.22 11.07
CA ILE A 69 -5.50 7.47 12.32
C ILE A 69 -4.05 7.88 12.04
N ALA A 70 -3.33 7.12 11.21
CA ALA A 70 -1.92 7.39 10.95
C ALA A 70 -1.70 8.75 10.28
N TRP A 71 -2.46 9.07 9.24
CA TRP A 71 -2.35 10.33 8.54
C TRP A 71 -2.81 11.53 9.36
N ASN A 72 -3.75 11.36 10.30
CA ASN A 72 -4.24 12.48 11.10
C ASN A 72 -3.50 12.70 12.42
N PHE A 73 -2.83 11.69 12.96
CA PHE A 73 -2.17 11.78 14.26
C PHE A 73 -0.66 11.52 14.23
N PHE A 74 -0.14 10.82 13.22
CA PHE A 74 1.29 10.47 13.14
C PHE A 74 2.04 11.13 11.98
N TRP A 75 1.33 11.76 11.04
CA TRP A 75 1.94 12.57 9.98
C TRP A 75 2.34 13.94 10.53
N PRO A 76 3.64 14.27 10.59
CA PRO A 76 4.10 15.49 11.25
C PRO A 76 4.25 16.69 10.30
N TYR A 77 3.97 16.51 9.00
CA TYR A 77 4.26 17.52 7.98
C TYR A 77 2.97 18.19 7.48
N GLU A 78 3.06 19.48 7.14
CA GLU A 78 1.98 20.25 6.51
C GLU A 78 1.98 20.05 4.98
N LEU A 79 2.00 18.78 4.56
CA LEU A 79 1.89 18.38 3.16
C LEU A 79 0.65 17.51 2.97
N TYR A 80 0.09 17.57 1.76
CA TYR A 80 -1.13 16.86 1.35
C TYR A 80 -2.36 17.30 2.16
N GLU A 81 -2.82 18.53 1.94
CA GLU A 81 -3.95 19.12 2.67
C GLU A 81 -5.20 18.22 2.63
N PHE A 82 -5.50 17.67 1.45
CA PHE A 82 -6.63 16.76 1.24
C PHE A 82 -6.28 15.26 1.40
N ARG A 83 -5.32 14.92 2.28
CA ARG A 83 -4.90 13.52 2.57
C ARG A 83 -6.04 12.53 2.81
N ASN A 84 -7.14 12.95 3.43
CA ASN A 84 -8.28 12.04 3.65
C ASN A 84 -8.97 11.66 2.33
N LEU A 85 -9.05 12.57 1.35
CA LEU A 85 -9.60 12.26 0.03
C LEU A 85 -8.63 11.36 -0.75
N GLY A 86 -7.32 11.63 -0.68
CA GLY A 86 -6.28 10.75 -1.24
C GLY A 86 -6.41 9.32 -0.70
N LEU A 87 -6.68 9.16 0.60
CA LEU A 87 -6.98 7.84 1.17
C LEU A 87 -8.20 7.19 0.50
N PHE A 88 -9.32 7.90 0.32
CA PHE A 88 -10.48 7.33 -0.38
C PHE A 88 -10.14 6.89 -1.80
N ILE A 89 -9.34 7.68 -2.53
CA ILE A 89 -8.85 7.34 -3.86
C ILE A 89 -8.03 6.05 -3.82
N SER A 90 -7.07 5.94 -2.90
CA SER A 90 -6.21 4.77 -2.79
C SER A 90 -6.96 3.48 -2.46
N TYR A 91 -7.94 3.54 -1.57
CA TYR A 91 -8.75 2.36 -1.27
C TYR A 91 -9.72 2.02 -2.40
N SER A 92 -10.22 3.02 -3.12
CA SER A 92 -11.03 2.80 -4.33
C SER A 92 -10.21 2.10 -5.42
N ALA A 93 -8.94 2.48 -5.62
CA ALA A 93 -8.03 1.82 -6.55
C ALA A 93 -7.86 0.32 -6.24
N ILE A 94 -7.73 -0.04 -4.95
CA ILE A 94 -7.66 -1.45 -4.52
C ILE A 94 -8.97 -2.19 -4.81
N LEU A 95 -10.12 -1.57 -4.53
CA LEU A 95 -11.43 -2.17 -4.79
C LEU A 95 -11.65 -2.42 -6.30
N VAL A 96 -11.27 -1.47 -7.14
CA VAL A 96 -11.34 -1.60 -8.61
C VAL A 96 -10.41 -2.71 -9.10
N ALA A 97 -9.15 -2.73 -8.66
CA ALA A 97 -8.20 -3.79 -9.01
C ALA A 97 -8.72 -5.18 -8.59
N TRP A 98 -9.27 -5.28 -7.38
CA TRP A 98 -9.89 -6.53 -6.89
C TRP A 98 -11.10 -6.94 -7.73
N GLY A 99 -11.96 -5.99 -8.10
CA GLY A 99 -13.09 -6.24 -8.99
C GLY A 99 -12.67 -6.77 -10.35
N ILE A 100 -11.62 -6.20 -10.96
CA ILE A 100 -11.07 -6.63 -12.25
C ILE A 100 -10.56 -8.07 -12.17
N PHE A 101 -9.74 -8.40 -11.18
CA PHE A 101 -9.22 -9.77 -11.05
C PHE A 101 -10.33 -10.78 -10.75
N LYS A 102 -11.32 -10.42 -9.93
CA LYS A 102 -12.48 -11.27 -9.68
C LYS A 102 -13.30 -11.49 -10.95
N TYR A 103 -13.45 -10.46 -11.80
CA TYR A 103 -14.16 -10.57 -13.07
C TYR A 103 -13.42 -11.47 -14.07
N LEU A 104 -12.09 -11.42 -14.08
CA LEU A 104 -11.24 -12.23 -14.95
C LEU A 104 -10.99 -13.66 -14.44
N ASP A 105 -11.62 -14.06 -13.32
CA ASP A 105 -11.36 -15.31 -12.61
C ASP A 105 -9.86 -15.54 -12.32
N ALA A 106 -9.13 -14.44 -12.14
CA ALA A 106 -7.72 -14.49 -11.79
C ALA A 106 -7.59 -14.82 -10.30
N GLU A 107 -6.99 -15.97 -9.98
CA GLU A 107 -6.76 -16.39 -8.61
C GLU A 107 -5.80 -15.43 -7.87
N ILE A 108 -6.35 -14.61 -6.98
CA ILE A 108 -5.58 -13.76 -6.05
C ILE A 108 -5.39 -14.45 -4.69
N SER A 109 -6.17 -15.48 -4.37
CA SER A 109 -6.21 -16.03 -3.01
C SER A 109 -4.98 -16.86 -2.70
N PHE A 110 -4.27 -16.45 -1.65
CA PHE A 110 -3.30 -17.31 -0.97
C PHE A 110 -4.07 -18.37 -0.18
N ASP A 111 -4.08 -19.60 -0.68
CA ASP A 111 -4.34 -20.74 0.21
C ASP A 111 -3.27 -20.75 1.31
N SER A 112 -3.62 -21.25 2.49
CA SER A 112 -2.87 -21.28 3.75
C SER A 112 -1.42 -21.77 3.68
N LYS A 113 -1.00 -22.29 2.54
CA LYS A 113 0.39 -22.58 2.18
C LYS A 113 0.72 -21.66 1.01
N LEU A 114 1.63 -20.71 1.21
CA LEU A 114 2.27 -19.89 0.18
C LEU A 114 2.82 -20.77 -0.96
N LYS A 115 1.95 -21.27 -1.84
CA LYS A 115 2.37 -21.88 -3.08
C LYS A 115 2.66 -20.72 -4.02
N LEU A 116 3.93 -20.59 -4.39
CA LEU A 116 4.46 -19.68 -5.42
C LEU A 116 3.77 -19.81 -6.80
N SER A 117 2.67 -20.55 -6.96
CA SER A 117 2.06 -20.82 -8.25
C SER A 117 1.49 -19.58 -8.94
N ASN A 118 1.13 -18.52 -8.20
CA ASN A 118 0.50 -17.31 -8.75
C ASN A 118 1.28 -16.00 -8.52
N TRP A 119 2.62 -16.04 -8.38
CA TRP A 119 3.43 -14.83 -8.15
C TRP A 119 3.22 -13.74 -9.22
N ARG A 120 2.92 -14.13 -10.46
CA ARG A 120 2.59 -13.20 -11.56
C ARG A 120 1.31 -12.41 -11.25
N HIS A 121 0.27 -13.08 -10.76
CA HIS A 121 -0.98 -12.43 -10.36
C HIS A 121 -0.77 -11.48 -9.19
N LEU A 122 0.07 -11.85 -8.22
CA LEU A 122 0.45 -10.94 -7.12
C LEU A 122 1.13 -9.68 -7.67
N VAL A 123 2.13 -9.82 -8.55
CA VAL A 123 2.87 -8.66 -9.06
C VAL A 123 1.96 -7.79 -9.93
N LEU A 124 1.13 -8.41 -10.77
CA LEU A 124 0.14 -7.70 -11.58
C LEU A 124 -0.89 -6.96 -10.72
N PHE A 125 -1.32 -7.55 -9.60
CA PHE A 125 -2.25 -6.91 -8.68
C PHE A 125 -1.63 -5.67 -8.04
N ILE A 126 -0.37 -5.78 -7.58
CA ILE A 126 0.40 -4.64 -7.06
C ILE A 126 0.52 -3.55 -8.11
N LEU A 127 0.99 -3.90 -9.31
CA LEU A 127 1.14 -2.94 -10.42
C LEU A 127 -0.18 -2.24 -10.76
N LEU A 128 -1.29 -2.98 -10.81
CA LEU A 128 -2.60 -2.41 -11.11
C LEU A 128 -3.10 -1.48 -10.00
N CYS A 129 -2.97 -1.88 -8.73
CA CYS A 129 -3.32 -1.03 -7.58
C CYS A 129 -2.50 0.26 -7.62
N SER A 130 -1.18 0.15 -7.78
CA SER A 130 -0.27 1.29 -7.82
C SER A 130 -0.54 2.18 -9.03
N LEU A 131 -0.87 1.62 -10.20
CA LEU A 131 -1.15 2.39 -11.41
C LEU A 131 -2.43 3.20 -11.25
N LEU A 132 -3.51 2.55 -10.82
CA LEU A 132 -4.77 3.22 -10.54
C LEU A 132 -4.60 4.29 -9.47
N ASN A 133 -3.87 3.99 -8.39
CA ASN A 133 -3.59 4.96 -7.34
C ASN A 133 -2.77 6.14 -7.87
N GLY A 134 -1.64 5.89 -8.52
CA GLY A 134 -0.76 6.95 -9.01
C GLY A 134 -1.43 7.86 -10.04
N LEU A 135 -2.24 7.30 -10.93
CA LEU A 135 -3.02 8.11 -11.88
C LEU A 135 -4.05 8.99 -11.16
N LEU A 136 -4.85 8.42 -10.25
CA LEU A 136 -5.93 9.14 -9.59
C LEU A 136 -5.42 10.13 -8.54
N ASP A 137 -4.54 9.71 -7.63
CA ASP A 137 -3.92 10.60 -6.64
C ASP A 137 -3.08 11.67 -7.33
N GLY A 138 -2.30 11.32 -8.37
CA GLY A 138 -1.47 12.29 -9.05
C GLY A 138 -2.29 13.32 -9.83
N ALA A 139 -3.39 12.90 -10.47
CA ALA A 139 -4.35 13.84 -11.06
C ALA A 139 -4.99 14.73 -10.00
N PHE A 140 -5.41 14.16 -8.87
CA PHE A 140 -6.03 14.89 -7.77
C PHE A 140 -5.07 15.93 -7.16
N TYR A 141 -3.88 15.51 -6.73
CA TYR A 141 -2.90 16.41 -6.13
C TYR A 141 -2.31 17.41 -7.12
N SER A 142 -2.30 17.12 -8.44
CA SER A 142 -1.92 18.12 -9.44
C SER A 142 -2.89 19.31 -9.50
N THR A 143 -4.17 19.10 -9.14
CA THR A 143 -5.14 20.19 -9.00
C THR A 143 -5.02 20.93 -7.67
N ASP A 144 -4.50 20.26 -6.63
CA ASP A 144 -4.26 20.85 -5.31
C ASP A 144 -3.09 21.84 -5.34
N VAL A 145 -2.04 21.53 -6.11
CA VAL A 145 -0.85 22.39 -6.24
C VAL A 145 -0.89 23.37 -7.41
N ASP A 146 -2.02 23.49 -8.13
CA ASP A 146 -2.19 24.32 -9.34
C ASP A 146 -1.12 24.10 -10.43
N ILE A 147 -0.49 22.93 -10.43
CA ILE A 147 0.58 22.54 -11.37
C ILE A 147 0.23 21.16 -11.93
N ILE A 148 -0.21 21.14 -13.20
CA ILE A 148 -0.41 19.89 -13.94
C ILE A 148 0.97 19.32 -14.28
N ASN A 149 1.46 18.43 -13.43
CA ASN A 149 2.74 17.73 -13.62
C ASN A 149 2.54 16.21 -13.63
N PRO A 150 2.62 15.55 -14.80
CA PRO A 150 2.46 14.10 -14.90
C PRO A 150 3.54 13.31 -14.14
N LEU A 151 4.67 13.96 -13.77
CA LEU A 151 5.68 13.35 -12.93
C LEU A 151 5.16 13.01 -11.53
N ILE A 152 4.14 13.72 -11.02
CA ILE A 152 3.51 13.41 -9.73
C ILE A 152 2.83 12.03 -9.80
N SER A 153 1.99 11.80 -10.81
CA SER A 153 1.35 10.49 -11.01
C SER A 153 2.37 9.37 -11.19
N LEU A 154 3.41 9.63 -11.99
CA LEU A 154 4.48 8.65 -12.22
C LEU A 154 5.21 8.32 -10.92
N ARG A 155 5.51 9.31 -10.08
CA ARG A 155 6.19 9.10 -8.81
C ARG A 155 5.34 8.37 -7.79
N PHE A 156 4.05 8.69 -7.68
CA PHE A 156 3.14 7.89 -6.84
C PHE A 156 3.05 6.45 -7.31
N PHE A 157 2.96 6.22 -8.62
CA PHE A 157 2.99 4.87 -9.18
C PHE A 157 4.29 4.15 -8.80
N VAL A 158 5.44 4.75 -9.08
CA VAL A 158 6.76 4.16 -8.79
C VAL A 158 6.92 3.92 -7.29
N GLY A 159 6.61 4.90 -6.45
CA GLY A 159 6.72 4.83 -5.00
C GLY A 159 5.85 3.73 -4.38
N ASP A 160 4.63 3.56 -4.87
CA ASP A 160 3.74 2.49 -4.42
C ASP A 160 4.29 1.11 -4.80
N VAL A 161 4.78 0.96 -6.04
CA VAL A 161 5.35 -0.31 -6.54
C VAL A 161 6.61 -0.67 -5.74
N THR A 162 7.58 0.25 -5.66
CA THR A 162 8.85 0.01 -4.96
C THR A 162 8.62 -0.24 -3.48
N GLY A 163 7.76 0.54 -2.81
CA GLY A 163 7.44 0.37 -1.41
C GLY A 163 6.79 -0.99 -1.12
N THR A 164 5.84 -1.39 -1.97
CA THR A 164 5.15 -2.68 -1.84
C THR A 164 6.07 -3.86 -2.08
N ILE A 165 6.87 -3.82 -3.15
CA ILE A 165 7.83 -4.89 -3.48
C ILE A 165 8.94 -4.98 -2.42
N PHE A 166 9.46 -3.86 -1.94
CA PHE A 166 10.47 -3.84 -0.89
C PHE A 166 9.99 -4.54 0.38
N ILE A 167 8.80 -4.19 0.88
CA ILE A 167 8.23 -4.82 2.08
C ILE A 167 7.91 -6.29 1.83
N LEU A 168 7.39 -6.65 0.65
CA LEU A 168 7.14 -8.04 0.32
C LEU A 168 8.41 -8.90 0.39
N LEU A 169 9.50 -8.44 -0.24
CA LEU A 169 10.79 -9.11 -0.20
C LEU A 169 11.35 -9.18 1.23
N PHE A 170 11.23 -8.09 1.99
CA PHE A 170 11.64 -8.06 3.38
C PHE A 170 10.89 -9.10 4.24
N CYS A 171 9.56 -9.21 4.08
CA CYS A 171 8.77 -10.24 4.75
C CYS A 171 9.20 -11.65 4.33
N MET A 172 9.46 -11.89 3.04
CA MET A 172 9.94 -13.19 2.55
C MET A 172 11.29 -13.58 3.16
N LEU A 173 12.23 -12.63 3.28
CA LEU A 173 13.54 -12.85 3.90
C LEU A 173 13.39 -13.20 5.38
N ILE A 174 12.54 -12.48 6.11
CA ILE A 174 12.25 -12.77 7.52
C ILE A 174 11.70 -14.18 7.67
N ILE A 175 10.68 -14.54 6.91
CA ILE A 175 10.04 -15.87 6.97
C ILE A 175 11.08 -16.96 6.66
N SER A 176 11.86 -16.78 5.58
CA SER A 176 12.91 -17.73 5.20
C SER A 176 13.95 -17.91 6.31
N ALA A 177 14.40 -16.82 6.96
CA ALA A 177 15.35 -16.89 8.06
C ALA A 177 14.80 -17.64 9.29
N PHE A 178 13.50 -17.54 9.56
CA PHE A 178 12.85 -18.29 10.65
C PHE A 178 12.59 -19.75 10.30
N ASP A 179 12.28 -20.07 9.06
CA ASP A 179 12.10 -21.46 8.60
C ASP A 179 13.43 -22.23 8.57
N ILE A 180 14.53 -21.58 8.19
CA ILE A 180 15.88 -22.17 8.24
C ILE A 180 16.27 -22.57 9.67
N LYS A 181 15.79 -21.85 10.70
CA LYS A 181 16.09 -22.15 12.11
C LYS A 181 15.25 -23.29 12.69
N ARG A 182 14.22 -23.76 11.98
CA ARG A 182 13.31 -24.82 12.44
C ARG A 182 13.62 -26.21 11.86
N ASN A 183 14.53 -26.29 10.88
CA ASN A 183 15.07 -27.53 10.32
C ASN A 183 16.50 -27.77 10.84
#